data_AF-A0AAD3DY13-F1
#
_entry.id   AF-A0AAD3DY13-F1
#
_cell.length_a   1.000
_cell.length_b   1.000
_cell.length_c   1.000
_cell.angle_alpha   90.00
_cell.angle_beta   90.00
_cell.angle_gamma   90.00
#
_symmetry.space_group_name_H-M   'P 1'
#
loop_
_entity.id
_entity.type
_entity.pdbx_description
1 polymer ?
#
loop_
_entity_poly.entity_id
_entity_poly.type
_entity_poly.pdbx_seq_one_letter_code
_entity_poly.pdbx_strand_id
1 'polypeptide(L)'
;GEVLAAVRVLAGLHAANERAGCKLPFTEFHNPQLSAAVNLRREYILWLQAADGRSPPPPLSLPTGDGGSTQHHHHHPHATTPLVSLCQTPCLLTPEAKSRILQGEAHLQKEAEMSASAREALMQGLHPAASVFLDIAVRRSSLLRDAAQQLAGRPPHHLKRPLRVTFVSQGVPEEGVDQGGVSREFFQLLVSEIFQPQYGMFTYNEESRTFWFNPASACLEEAGAVAEWRLVGALLGLAIYNGIILDVHFPQAVYKKLLGEPVGLPDLTEAFPSLGRSLQALLDMDPE
;
A
#
# COMPACT_ATOMS: atom_id res chain seq x y z
N GLY A 1 14.96 3.81 29.28
CA GLY A 1 14.56 3.57 27.88
C GLY A 1 14.33 4.87 27.13
N GLU A 2 13.42 5.70 27.61
CA GLU A 2 12.94 6.91 26.91
C GLU A 2 14.02 7.98 26.68
N VAL A 3 14.87 8.24 27.66
CA VAL A 3 15.98 9.21 27.51
C VAL A 3 16.94 8.80 26.39
N LEU A 4 17.24 7.50 26.27
CA LEU A 4 18.12 6.99 25.21
C LEU A 4 17.48 7.12 23.82
N ALA A 5 16.18 6.88 23.73
CA ALA A 5 15.40 7.06 22.51
C ALA A 5 15.37 8.53 22.08
N ALA A 6 15.09 9.44 23.00
CA ALA A 6 15.12 10.88 22.76
C ALA A 6 16.50 11.37 22.30
N VAL A 7 17.57 10.97 23.00
CA VAL A 7 18.95 11.32 22.62
C VAL A 7 19.29 10.84 21.22
N ARG A 8 18.84 9.64 20.83
CA ARG A 8 19.08 9.12 19.48
C ARG A 8 18.37 9.93 18.40
N VAL A 9 17.08 10.23 18.59
CA VAL A 9 16.33 11.03 17.62
C VAL A 9 16.96 12.42 17.49
N LEU A 10 17.30 13.04 18.62
CA LEU A 10 18.00 14.33 18.64
C LEU A 10 19.36 14.27 17.95
N ALA A 11 20.13 13.18 18.12
CA ALA A 11 21.40 12.98 17.41
C ALA A 11 21.19 12.86 15.90
N GLY A 12 20.11 12.18 15.45
CA GLY A 12 19.75 12.10 14.04
C GLY A 12 19.38 13.46 13.43
N LEU A 13 18.57 14.25 14.15
CA LEU A 13 18.21 15.61 13.75
C LEU A 13 19.43 16.54 13.73
N HIS A 14 20.31 16.44 14.73
CA HIS A 14 21.55 17.22 14.78
C HIS A 14 22.48 16.88 13.61
N ALA A 15 22.70 15.60 13.33
CA ALA A 15 23.50 15.18 12.18
C ALA A 15 22.91 15.67 10.85
N ALA A 16 21.59 15.75 10.75
CA ALA A 16 20.93 16.31 9.57
C ALA A 16 21.13 17.83 9.45
N ASN A 17 21.06 18.58 10.55
CA ASN A 17 21.37 20.01 10.58
C ASN A 17 22.83 20.27 10.17
N GLU A 18 23.77 19.49 10.70
CA GLU A 18 25.21 19.63 10.37
C GLU A 18 25.46 19.39 8.88
N ARG A 19 24.80 18.38 8.29
CA ARG A 19 24.91 18.10 6.85
C ARG A 19 24.27 19.18 5.98
N ALA A 20 23.13 19.73 6.41
CA ALA A 20 22.42 20.78 5.69
C ALA A 20 23.15 22.13 5.75
N GLY A 21 24.04 22.32 6.72
CA GLY A 21 24.68 23.61 7.00
C GLY A 21 23.71 24.66 7.57
N CYS A 22 22.49 24.26 7.92
CA CYS A 22 21.46 25.11 8.49
C CYS A 22 20.52 24.31 9.41
N LYS A 23 19.76 25.02 10.25
CA LYS A 23 18.71 24.38 11.04
C LYS A 23 17.56 24.00 10.11
N LEU A 24 17.18 22.73 10.13
CA LEU A 24 16.06 22.23 9.37
C LEU A 24 14.75 22.90 9.81
N PRO A 25 13.94 23.39 8.86
CA PRO A 25 12.67 24.03 9.18
C PRO A 25 11.68 22.98 9.73
N PHE A 26 11.08 23.29 10.88
CA PHE A 26 10.08 22.41 11.50
C PHE A 26 8.70 22.50 10.82
N THR A 27 8.50 23.53 9.97
CA THR A 27 7.26 23.77 9.23
C THR A 27 7.20 22.99 7.91
N GLU A 28 8.32 22.43 7.46
CA GLU A 28 8.37 21.69 6.21
C GLU A 28 7.87 20.26 6.44
N PHE A 29 6.83 19.86 5.70
CA PHE A 29 6.22 18.54 5.84
C PHE A 29 7.25 17.45 5.55
N HIS A 30 7.92 17.49 4.38
CA HIS A 30 9.00 16.58 4.02
C HIS A 30 10.36 17.22 4.20
N ASN A 31 11.31 16.53 4.83
CA ASN A 31 12.66 17.02 5.00
C ASN A 31 13.69 16.16 4.23
N PRO A 32 14.16 16.61 3.05
CA PRO A 32 15.11 15.84 2.22
C PRO A 32 16.47 15.63 2.90
N GLN A 33 16.95 16.64 3.62
CA GLN A 33 18.24 16.57 4.31
C GLN A 33 18.21 15.56 5.45
N LEU A 34 17.12 15.54 6.24
CA LEU A 34 16.89 14.51 7.25
C LEU A 34 16.81 13.12 6.63
N SER A 35 16.06 12.97 5.55
CA SER A 35 15.91 11.71 4.82
C SER A 35 17.25 11.16 4.31
N ALA A 36 18.17 12.04 3.89
CA ALA A 36 19.52 11.68 3.44
C ALA A 36 20.51 11.44 4.60
N ALA A 37 20.30 12.08 5.75
CA ALA A 37 21.17 11.97 6.92
C ALA A 37 20.97 10.66 7.71
N VAL A 38 19.76 10.12 7.66
CA VAL A 38 19.33 9.03 8.54
C VAL A 38 19.48 7.66 7.88
N ASN A 39 19.91 6.67 8.65
CA ASN A 39 19.92 5.28 8.21
C ASN A 39 18.51 4.69 8.30
N LEU A 40 17.76 4.78 7.19
CA LEU A 40 16.37 4.33 7.10
C LEU A 40 16.17 2.85 7.49
N ARG A 41 17.12 1.96 7.15
CA ARG A 41 17.06 0.55 7.54
C ARG A 41 17.13 0.40 9.06
N ARG A 42 18.03 1.15 9.70
CA ARG A 42 18.16 1.14 11.15
C ARG A 42 16.90 1.68 11.82
N GLU A 43 16.38 2.81 11.35
CA GLU A 43 15.14 3.39 11.85
C GLU A 43 13.96 2.42 11.76
N TYR A 44 13.80 1.77 10.61
CA TYR A 44 12.76 0.76 10.41
C TYR A 44 12.89 -0.43 11.38
N ILE A 45 14.09 -0.98 11.58
CA ILE A 45 14.32 -2.07 12.54
C ILE A 45 14.00 -1.62 13.97
N LEU A 46 14.40 -0.42 14.34
CA LEU A 46 14.14 0.15 15.66
C LEU A 46 12.65 0.37 15.90
N TRP A 47 11.92 0.78 14.87
CA TRP A 47 10.47 0.90 14.89
C TRP A 47 9.79 -0.46 15.08
N LEU A 48 10.23 -1.49 14.35
CA LEU A 48 9.74 -2.86 14.52
C LEU A 48 9.99 -3.40 15.93
N GLN A 49 11.20 -3.21 16.46
CA GLN A 49 11.55 -3.64 17.82
C GLN A 49 10.74 -2.92 18.89
N ALA A 50 10.43 -1.64 18.68
CA ALA A 50 9.56 -0.88 19.57
C ALA A 50 8.10 -1.34 19.54
N ALA A 51 7.67 -2.04 18.47
CA ALA A 51 6.32 -2.54 18.32
C ALA A 51 6.07 -3.91 19.01
N ASP A 52 7.13 -4.61 19.44
CA ASP A 52 7.18 -5.86 20.23
C ASP A 52 5.84 -6.65 20.35
N GLY A 53 5.40 -7.26 19.25
CA GLY A 53 4.23 -8.16 19.18
C GLY A 53 2.86 -7.50 19.00
N ARG A 54 2.76 -6.17 19.03
CA ARG A 54 1.56 -5.45 18.59
C ARG A 54 1.73 -5.14 17.10
N SER A 55 0.69 -5.35 16.31
CA SER A 55 0.63 -4.77 14.96
C SER A 55 1.05 -3.31 15.05
N PRO A 56 1.85 -2.78 14.10
CA PRO A 56 2.14 -1.36 14.08
C PRO A 56 0.81 -0.61 14.25
N PRO A 57 0.75 0.42 15.12
CA PRO A 57 -0.50 1.15 15.32
C PRO A 57 -1.00 1.56 13.94
N PRO A 58 -2.30 1.38 13.63
CA PRO A 58 -2.85 1.92 12.40
C PRO A 58 -2.39 3.37 12.27
N PRO A 59 -2.12 3.88 11.06
CA PRO A 59 -2.05 5.33 10.90
C PRO A 59 -3.35 5.89 11.49
N LEU A 60 -3.24 6.58 12.63
CA LEU A 60 -4.33 7.22 13.37
C LEU A 60 -5.65 6.42 13.39
N SER A 61 -5.74 5.37 14.20
CA SER A 61 -7.06 4.80 14.52
C SER A 61 -7.83 5.72 15.48
N LEU A 62 -8.89 6.35 14.97
CA LEU A 62 -9.97 6.96 15.77
C LEU A 62 -11.14 5.97 15.90
N PRO A 63 -11.96 6.10 16.96
CA PRO A 63 -12.93 5.08 17.35
C PRO A 63 -13.97 4.86 16.26
N THR A 64 -14.29 3.59 16.01
CA THR A 64 -15.49 3.18 15.29
C THR A 64 -16.71 3.76 15.99
N GLY A 65 -17.28 4.81 15.41
CA GLY A 65 -18.58 5.32 15.81
C GLY A 65 -19.65 4.31 15.40
N ASP A 66 -20.15 3.57 16.38
CA ASP A 66 -21.49 3.00 16.31
C ASP A 66 -22.38 3.82 17.24
N GLY A 67 -23.52 4.24 16.70
CA GLY A 67 -24.39 5.24 17.31
C GLY A 67 -25.04 4.75 18.61
N GLY A 68 -25.07 5.64 19.60
CA GLY A 68 -25.89 5.45 20.80
C GLY A 68 -25.47 6.30 21.98
N SER A 69 -26.23 7.37 22.23
CA SER A 69 -26.34 8.12 23.51
C SER A 69 -25.11 8.87 24.05
N THR A 70 -25.20 10.20 23.94
CA THR A 70 -24.83 11.24 24.91
C THR A 70 -24.16 10.79 26.22
N GLN A 71 -22.87 11.09 26.36
CA GLN A 71 -22.24 11.58 27.60
C GLN A 71 -20.94 12.31 27.26
N HIS A 72 -20.89 13.62 27.51
CA HIS A 72 -19.67 14.43 27.41
C HIS A 72 -18.63 13.94 28.42
N HIS A 73 -17.73 13.07 27.99
CA HIS A 73 -16.47 12.80 28.69
C HIS A 73 -15.37 13.58 27.97
N HIS A 74 -14.79 14.57 28.66
CA HIS A 74 -13.53 15.20 28.26
C HIS A 74 -12.46 14.11 28.07
N HIS A 75 -12.20 13.73 26.83
CA HIS A 75 -11.07 12.87 26.47
C HIS A 75 -9.77 13.64 26.74
N HIS A 76 -9.06 13.23 27.79
CA HIS A 76 -7.64 13.58 27.97
C HIS A 76 -6.84 13.03 26.77
N PRO A 77 -5.93 13.82 26.17
CA PRO A 77 -5.14 13.35 25.04
C PRO A 77 -4.17 12.26 25.51
N HIS A 78 -4.27 11.12 24.82
CA HIS A 78 -3.27 10.09 24.56
C HIS A 78 -1.98 10.13 25.40
N ALA A 79 -1.72 9.03 26.12
CA ALA A 79 -0.37 8.70 26.57
C ALA A 79 0.60 8.80 25.36
N THR A 80 1.48 9.79 25.38
CA THR A 80 2.51 9.99 24.37
C THR A 80 3.47 8.83 24.42
N THR A 81 3.34 7.89 23.49
CA THR A 81 4.36 6.85 23.32
C THR A 81 5.69 7.53 23.01
N PRO A 82 6.78 7.19 23.72
CA PRO A 82 8.06 7.84 23.50
C PRO A 82 8.50 7.66 22.04
N LEU A 83 9.03 8.74 21.45
CA LEU A 83 9.55 8.70 20.09
C LEU A 83 10.86 7.89 20.09
N VAL A 84 10.77 6.67 19.58
CA VAL A 84 11.88 5.74 19.41
C VAL A 84 12.50 5.92 18.03
N SER A 85 11.71 5.96 16.97
CA SER A 85 12.20 6.06 15.59
C SER A 85 11.54 7.19 14.81
N LEU A 86 12.27 7.77 13.86
CA LEU A 86 11.73 8.71 12.87
C LEU A 86 10.65 8.08 11.96
N CYS A 87 10.55 6.75 11.90
CA CYS A 87 9.42 6.07 11.25
C CYS A 87 8.07 6.31 11.96
N GLN A 88 8.07 6.74 13.22
CA GLN A 88 6.84 7.17 13.92
C GLN A 88 6.38 8.59 13.53
N THR A 89 7.22 9.31 12.77
CA THR A 89 6.91 10.62 12.19
C THR A 89 7.02 10.56 10.67
N PRO A 90 6.14 9.80 9.97
CA PRO A 90 6.24 9.64 8.53
C PRO A 90 6.19 10.96 7.78
N CYS A 91 5.45 11.96 8.28
CA CYS A 91 5.36 13.29 7.66
C CYS A 91 6.75 13.82 7.31
N LEU A 92 7.71 13.78 8.25
CA LEU A 92 9.07 14.31 8.08
C LEU A 92 9.91 13.61 6.99
N LEU A 93 9.55 12.39 6.61
CA LEU A 93 10.29 11.61 5.62
C LEU A 93 9.76 11.89 4.22
N THR A 94 10.68 12.14 3.29
CA THR A 94 10.36 12.28 1.87
C THR A 94 9.63 11.05 1.31
N PRO A 95 8.83 11.20 0.24
CA PRO A 95 8.20 10.07 -0.45
C PRO A 95 9.22 9.00 -0.89
N GLU A 96 10.39 9.43 -1.35
CA GLU A 96 11.48 8.54 -1.76
C GLU A 96 12.01 7.73 -0.57
N ALA A 97 12.18 8.37 0.60
CA ALA A 97 12.59 7.68 1.83
C ALA A 97 11.53 6.67 2.30
N LYS A 98 10.25 7.05 2.26
CA LYS A 98 9.13 6.15 2.57
C LYS A 98 9.12 4.93 1.63
N SER A 99 9.30 5.16 0.33
CA SER A 99 9.38 4.08 -0.67
C SER A 99 10.53 3.12 -0.37
N ARG A 100 11.71 3.64 0.02
CA ARG A 100 12.85 2.80 0.41
C ARG A 100 12.58 1.99 1.68
N ILE A 101 11.87 2.55 2.65
CA ILE A 101 11.46 1.82 3.86
C ILE A 101 10.51 0.67 3.48
N LEU A 102 9.46 0.96 2.69
CA LEU A 102 8.49 -0.04 2.24
C LEU A 102 9.14 -1.17 1.42
N GLN A 103 10.07 -0.82 0.52
CA GLN A 103 10.83 -1.82 -0.25
C GLN A 103 11.77 -2.64 0.63
N GLY A 104 12.40 -2.01 1.63
CA GLY A 104 13.23 -2.70 2.61
C GLY A 104 12.42 -3.68 3.46
N GLU A 105 11.22 -3.29 3.90
CA GLU A 105 10.27 -4.17 4.57
C GLU A 105 9.87 -5.36 3.70
N ALA A 106 9.47 -5.10 2.45
CA ALA A 106 9.08 -6.15 1.52
C ALA A 106 10.22 -7.15 1.29
N HIS A 107 11.47 -6.67 1.19
CA HIS A 107 12.65 -7.52 1.06
C HIS A 107 12.85 -8.43 2.28
N LEU A 108 12.78 -7.88 3.50
CA LEU A 108 12.89 -8.67 4.73
C LEU A 108 11.78 -9.72 4.84
N GLN A 109 10.55 -9.37 4.47
CA GLN A 109 9.43 -10.31 4.46
C GLN A 109 9.63 -11.43 3.42
N LYS A 110 10.14 -11.11 2.23
CA LYS A 110 10.48 -12.11 1.19
C LYS A 110 11.54 -13.09 1.66
N GLU A 111 12.60 -12.60 2.30
CA GLU A 111 13.67 -13.44 2.86
C GLU A 111 13.14 -14.35 3.99
N ALA A 112 12.33 -13.81 4.90
CA ALA A 112 11.73 -14.58 5.99
C ALA A 112 10.80 -15.69 5.47
N GLU A 113 9.94 -15.37 4.51
CA GLU A 113 8.99 -16.31 3.92
C GLU A 113 9.71 -17.37 3.06
N MET A 114 10.75 -16.99 2.31
CA MET A 114 11.63 -17.92 1.60
C MET A 114 12.29 -18.90 2.58
N SER A 115 12.86 -18.41 3.68
CA SER A 115 13.48 -19.27 4.69
C SER A 115 12.46 -20.20 5.36
N ALA A 116 11.26 -19.71 5.67
CA ALA A 116 10.20 -20.50 6.26
C ALA A 116 9.74 -21.62 5.32
N SER A 117 9.51 -21.29 4.05
CA SER A 117 9.07 -22.22 3.02
C SER A 117 10.13 -23.28 2.69
N ALA A 118 11.40 -22.89 2.63
CA ALA A 118 12.51 -23.81 2.44
C ALA A 118 12.63 -24.82 3.59
N ARG A 119 12.45 -24.36 4.83
CA ARG A 119 12.45 -25.20 6.03
C ARG A 119 11.27 -26.17 6.03
N GLU A 120 10.09 -25.70 5.67
CA GLU A 120 8.89 -26.53 5.56
C GLU A 120 9.04 -27.61 4.48
N ALA A 121 9.54 -27.25 3.29
CA ALA A 121 9.81 -28.20 2.22
C ALA A 121 10.79 -29.30 2.66
N LEU A 122 11.87 -28.92 3.35
CA LEU A 122 12.83 -29.89 3.89
C LEU A 122 12.19 -30.83 4.93
N MET A 123 11.35 -30.31 5.82
CA MET A 123 10.60 -31.12 6.79
C MET A 123 9.65 -32.12 6.12
N GLN A 124 9.13 -31.78 4.93
CA GLN A 124 8.27 -32.64 4.11
C GLN A 124 9.06 -33.56 3.16
N GLY A 125 10.40 -33.55 3.21
CA GLY A 125 11.25 -34.35 2.32
C GLY A 125 11.28 -33.86 0.86
N LEU A 126 10.78 -32.65 0.60
CA LEU A 126 10.81 -31.99 -0.70
C LEU A 126 12.11 -31.19 -0.87
N HIS A 127 12.49 -30.94 -2.12
CA HIS A 127 13.64 -30.09 -2.42
C HIS A 127 13.35 -28.64 -1.96
N PRO A 128 14.25 -27.98 -1.18
CA PRO A 128 13.98 -26.64 -0.64
C PRO A 128 13.62 -25.60 -1.70
N ALA A 129 14.21 -25.70 -2.89
CA ALA A 129 13.93 -24.77 -3.98
C ALA A 129 12.52 -24.91 -4.60
N ALA A 130 11.76 -25.95 -4.26
CA ALA A 130 10.46 -26.23 -4.89
C ALA A 130 9.32 -25.31 -4.45
N SER A 131 9.45 -24.62 -3.30
CA SER A 131 8.34 -23.84 -2.70
C SER A 131 8.75 -22.43 -2.24
N VAL A 132 9.93 -21.95 -2.64
CA VAL A 132 10.46 -20.66 -2.16
C VAL A 132 9.98 -19.44 -2.92
N PHE A 133 9.42 -19.62 -4.12
CA PHE A 133 8.91 -18.55 -4.96
C PHE A 133 7.38 -18.56 -5.04
N LEU A 134 6.81 -17.38 -5.28
CA LEU A 134 5.44 -17.23 -5.75
C LEU A 134 5.48 -17.31 -7.28
N ASP A 135 5.29 -18.52 -7.81
CA ASP A 135 5.21 -18.73 -9.26
C ASP A 135 3.82 -18.43 -9.78
N ILE A 136 3.77 -17.55 -10.81
CA ILE A 136 2.57 -17.23 -11.57
C ILE A 136 2.85 -17.41 -13.06
N ALA A 137 2.22 -18.42 -13.67
CA ALA A 137 2.34 -18.74 -15.09
C ALA A 137 1.07 -18.32 -15.85
N VAL A 138 1.15 -17.36 -16.77
CA VAL A 138 -0.06 -16.78 -17.41
C VAL A 138 0.04 -16.76 -18.93
N ARG A 139 -1.12 -16.91 -19.60
CA ARG A 139 -1.23 -16.65 -21.03
C ARG A 139 -1.53 -15.18 -21.26
N ARG A 140 -0.87 -14.57 -22.25
CA ARG A 140 -1.10 -13.16 -22.65
C ARG A 140 -2.56 -12.86 -22.98
N SER A 141 -3.31 -13.85 -23.49
CA SER A 141 -4.72 -13.71 -23.85
C SER A 141 -5.70 -13.90 -22.69
N SER A 142 -5.23 -14.24 -21.48
CA SER A 142 -6.09 -14.62 -20.35
C SER A 142 -5.40 -14.33 -19.01
N LEU A 143 -4.79 -13.15 -18.88
CA LEU A 143 -3.91 -12.81 -17.76
C LEU A 143 -4.65 -12.85 -16.44
N LEU A 144 -5.77 -12.15 -16.36
CA LEU A 144 -6.51 -12.00 -15.11
C LEU A 144 -7.07 -13.33 -14.63
N ARG A 145 -7.68 -14.11 -15.53
CA ARG A 145 -8.23 -15.44 -15.22
C ARG A 145 -7.13 -16.41 -14.77
N ASP A 146 -6.00 -16.44 -15.46
CA ASP A 146 -4.89 -17.36 -15.12
C ASP A 146 -4.25 -16.97 -13.78
N ALA A 147 -4.09 -15.67 -13.52
CA ALA A 147 -3.63 -15.15 -12.24
C ALA A 147 -4.65 -15.43 -11.12
N ALA A 148 -5.94 -15.22 -11.38
CA ALA A 148 -7.04 -15.51 -10.45
C ALA A 148 -7.00 -16.94 -9.95
N GLN A 149 -6.95 -17.88 -10.90
CA GLN A 149 -6.96 -19.31 -10.60
C GLN A 149 -5.74 -19.72 -9.78
N GLN A 150 -4.58 -19.10 -10.03
CA GLN A 150 -3.36 -19.41 -9.29
C GLN A 150 -3.33 -18.75 -7.92
N LEU A 151 -3.87 -17.55 -7.75
CA LEU A 151 -3.92 -16.86 -6.47
C LEU A 151 -5.07 -17.37 -5.59
N ALA A 152 -6.13 -17.90 -6.19
CA ALA A 152 -7.28 -18.45 -5.49
C ALA A 152 -6.87 -19.59 -4.55
N GLY A 153 -7.29 -19.49 -3.29
CA GLY A 153 -7.05 -20.51 -2.28
C GLY A 153 -5.62 -20.57 -1.74
N ARG A 154 -4.68 -19.73 -2.22
CA ARG A 154 -3.35 -19.62 -1.60
C ARG A 154 -3.46 -18.91 -0.25
N PRO A 155 -2.76 -19.39 0.78
CA PRO A 155 -2.76 -18.71 2.07
C PRO A 155 -2.03 -17.36 1.94
N PRO A 156 -2.44 -16.31 2.68
CA PRO A 156 -1.91 -14.95 2.49
C PRO A 156 -0.38 -14.81 2.63
N HIS A 157 0.27 -15.64 3.44
CA HIS A 157 1.72 -15.62 3.62
C HIS A 157 2.47 -16.10 2.36
N HIS A 158 1.90 -16.98 1.54
CA HIS A 158 2.51 -17.37 0.26
C HIS A 158 2.62 -16.20 -0.72
N LEU A 159 1.73 -15.21 -0.62
CA LEU A 159 1.78 -14.00 -1.47
C LEU A 159 3.01 -13.12 -1.16
N LYS A 160 3.65 -13.33 0.00
CA LYS A 160 4.85 -12.61 0.44
C LYS A 160 6.14 -13.25 -0.05
N ARG A 161 6.09 -14.41 -0.71
CA ARG A 161 7.26 -15.01 -1.35
C ARG A 161 7.75 -14.11 -2.50
N PRO A 162 9.04 -14.15 -2.86
CA PRO A 162 9.50 -13.47 -4.06
C PRO A 162 8.71 -13.96 -5.29
N LEU A 163 8.17 -13.01 -6.05
CA LEU A 163 7.37 -13.26 -7.23
C LEU A 163 8.25 -13.68 -8.41
N ARG A 164 7.81 -14.68 -9.16
CA ARG A 164 8.35 -15.04 -10.47
C ARG A 164 7.19 -15.20 -11.44
N VAL A 165 7.19 -14.38 -12.48
CA VAL A 165 6.17 -14.45 -13.54
C VAL A 165 6.73 -15.18 -14.75
N THR A 166 5.90 -16.00 -15.40
CA THR A 166 6.24 -16.68 -16.65
C THR A 166 5.08 -16.56 -17.62
N PHE A 167 5.33 -16.03 -18.81
CA PHE A 167 4.34 -16.09 -19.88
C PHE A 167 4.34 -17.47 -20.52
N VAL A 168 3.16 -17.98 -20.86
CA VAL A 168 2.97 -19.28 -21.49
C VAL A 168 2.29 -19.09 -22.84
N SER A 169 2.88 -19.65 -23.89
CA SER A 169 2.33 -19.66 -25.25
C SER A 169 2.25 -21.10 -25.76
N GLN A 170 1.07 -21.50 -26.25
CA GLN A 170 0.82 -22.88 -26.73
C GLN A 170 1.25 -24.00 -25.77
N GLY A 171 1.16 -23.76 -24.46
CA GLY A 171 1.53 -24.73 -23.42
C GLY A 171 3.04 -24.80 -23.12
N VAL A 172 3.84 -23.95 -23.76
CA VAL A 172 5.29 -23.85 -23.53
C VAL A 172 5.61 -22.51 -22.85
N PRO A 173 6.49 -22.49 -21.83
CA PRO A 173 7.00 -21.23 -21.26
C PRO A 173 7.69 -20.38 -22.33
N GLU A 174 7.37 -19.09 -22.38
CA GLU A 174 8.11 -18.13 -23.18
C GLU A 174 9.53 -17.95 -22.63
N GLU A 175 10.51 -17.71 -23.51
CA GLU A 175 11.89 -17.46 -23.09
C GLU A 175 11.99 -16.14 -22.32
N GLY A 176 12.37 -16.22 -21.05
CA GLY A 176 12.59 -15.06 -20.21
C GLY A 176 12.86 -15.46 -18.77
N VAL A 177 14.03 -15.10 -18.24
CA VAL A 177 14.27 -15.19 -16.80
C VAL A 177 13.80 -13.89 -16.18
N ASP A 178 12.82 -13.97 -15.27
CA ASP A 178 12.29 -12.79 -14.58
C ASP A 178 13.35 -12.18 -13.65
N GLN A 179 14.11 -11.22 -14.17
CA GLN A 179 14.95 -10.29 -13.40
C GLN A 179 14.23 -8.95 -13.16
N GLY A 180 12.88 -8.95 -13.19
CA GLY A 180 12.04 -7.77 -13.00
C GLY A 180 11.40 -7.23 -14.28
N GLY A 181 11.86 -7.63 -15.46
CA GLY A 181 11.26 -7.21 -16.74
C GLY A 181 9.91 -7.86 -17.00
N VAL A 182 9.85 -9.19 -16.87
CA VAL A 182 8.65 -10.00 -17.13
C VAL A 182 7.53 -9.66 -16.14
N SER A 183 7.86 -9.53 -14.86
CA SER A 183 6.90 -9.11 -13.83
C SER A 183 6.35 -7.70 -14.07
N ARG A 184 7.18 -6.73 -14.50
CA ARG A 184 6.71 -5.39 -14.87
C ARG A 184 5.73 -5.43 -16.05
N GLU A 185 6.08 -6.14 -17.11
CA GLU A 185 5.21 -6.32 -18.28
C GLU A 185 3.88 -6.95 -17.88
N PHE A 186 3.91 -8.00 -17.05
CA PHE A 186 2.71 -8.65 -16.54
C PHE A 186 1.76 -7.67 -15.85
N PHE A 187 2.26 -6.86 -14.91
CA PHE A 187 1.40 -5.91 -14.21
C PHE A 187 0.91 -4.77 -15.12
N GLN A 188 1.71 -4.32 -16.09
CA GLN A 188 1.28 -3.32 -17.07
C GLN A 188 0.12 -3.83 -17.92
N LEU A 189 0.23 -5.06 -18.45
CA LEU A 189 -0.84 -5.69 -19.23
C LEU A 189 -2.09 -5.93 -18.37
N LEU A 190 -1.90 -6.39 -17.14
CA LEU A 190 -2.99 -6.67 -16.20
C LEU A 190 -3.78 -5.41 -15.82
N VAL A 191 -3.08 -4.32 -15.52
CA VAL A 191 -3.73 -3.01 -15.30
C VAL A 191 -4.44 -2.55 -16.58
N SER A 192 -3.78 -2.68 -17.74
CA SER A 192 -4.39 -2.29 -19.00
C SER A 192 -5.69 -3.06 -19.30
N GLU A 193 -5.78 -4.32 -18.88
CA GLU A 193 -7.00 -5.14 -19.04
C GLU A 193 -8.10 -4.75 -18.04
N ILE A 194 -7.77 -4.64 -16.74
CA ILE A 194 -8.75 -4.36 -15.67
C ILE A 194 -9.45 -3.01 -15.84
N PHE A 195 -8.72 -1.99 -16.33
CA PHE A 195 -9.25 -0.63 -16.46
C PHE A 195 -9.89 -0.35 -17.82
N GLN A 196 -10.01 -1.36 -18.70
CA GLN A 196 -10.77 -1.22 -19.93
C GLN A 196 -12.29 -1.17 -19.64
N PRO A 197 -13.05 -0.31 -20.33
CA PRO A 197 -14.51 -0.23 -20.15
C PRO A 197 -15.24 -1.57 -20.33
N GLN A 198 -14.72 -2.43 -21.23
CA GLN A 198 -15.28 -3.75 -21.51
C GLN A 198 -15.14 -4.76 -20.37
N TYR A 199 -14.18 -4.54 -19.47
CA TYR A 199 -14.04 -5.35 -18.27
C TYR A 199 -15.08 -4.97 -17.20
N GLY A 200 -15.54 -3.71 -17.20
CA GLY A 200 -16.74 -3.29 -16.48
C GLY A 200 -16.56 -2.97 -15.00
N MET A 201 -15.36 -3.07 -14.44
CA MET A 201 -15.11 -2.75 -13.01
C MET A 201 -14.95 -1.24 -12.76
N PHE A 202 -14.28 -0.53 -13.66
CA PHE A 202 -13.96 0.88 -13.48
C PHE A 202 -14.55 1.74 -14.60
N THR A 203 -14.87 2.98 -14.27
CA THR A 203 -15.23 4.04 -15.21
C THR A 203 -14.17 5.12 -15.17
N TYR A 204 -13.81 5.67 -16.33
CA TYR A 204 -12.90 6.80 -16.41
C TYR A 204 -13.69 8.12 -16.37
N ASN A 205 -13.31 9.03 -15.48
CA ASN A 205 -13.87 10.38 -15.41
C ASN A 205 -12.95 11.35 -16.15
N GLU A 206 -13.42 11.89 -17.28
CA GLU A 206 -12.67 12.84 -18.11
C GLU A 206 -12.40 14.18 -17.41
N GLU A 207 -13.29 14.61 -16.50
CA GLU A 207 -13.16 15.89 -15.79
C GLU A 207 -12.02 15.85 -14.76
N SER A 208 -11.93 14.76 -14.00
CA SER A 208 -10.88 14.56 -13.00
C SER A 208 -9.66 13.80 -13.52
N ARG A 209 -9.75 13.19 -14.72
CA ARG A 209 -8.74 12.29 -15.32
C ARG A 209 -8.37 11.11 -14.40
N THR A 210 -9.33 10.63 -13.63
CA THR A 210 -9.16 9.51 -12.69
C THR A 210 -10.14 8.39 -12.97
N PHE A 211 -9.79 7.19 -12.55
CA PHE A 211 -10.69 6.06 -12.53
C PHE A 211 -11.55 6.07 -11.27
N TRP A 212 -12.79 5.63 -11.41
CA TRP A 212 -13.72 5.40 -10.31
C TRP A 212 -14.36 4.02 -10.43
N PHE A 213 -14.86 3.50 -9.31
CA PHE A 213 -15.59 2.23 -9.26
C PHE A 213 -16.88 2.34 -10.07
N ASN A 214 -17.11 1.44 -11.01
CA ASN A 214 -18.33 1.44 -11.82
C ASN A 214 -19.53 1.08 -10.95
N PRO A 215 -20.53 1.96 -10.73
CA PRO A 215 -21.70 1.64 -9.91
C PRO A 215 -22.50 0.45 -10.44
N ALA A 216 -22.51 0.24 -11.76
CA ALA A 216 -23.20 -0.89 -12.39
C ALA A 216 -22.54 -2.25 -12.08
N SER A 217 -21.26 -2.25 -11.70
CA SER A 217 -20.58 -3.47 -11.24
C SER A 217 -21.12 -3.98 -9.90
N ALA A 218 -21.72 -3.09 -9.08
CA ALA A 218 -22.34 -3.47 -7.81
C ALA A 218 -23.69 -4.20 -8.00
N CYS A 219 -24.34 -4.03 -9.16
CA CYS A 219 -25.56 -4.77 -9.51
C CYS A 219 -25.29 -6.24 -9.86
N LEU A 220 -24.02 -6.62 -10.06
CA LEU A 220 -23.59 -8.01 -10.16
C LEU A 220 -23.44 -8.57 -8.74
N GLU A 221 -24.53 -8.65 -7.97
CA GLU A 221 -24.59 -9.31 -6.65
C GLU A 221 -24.47 -10.85 -6.74
N GLU A 222 -23.69 -11.35 -7.68
CA GLU A 222 -23.28 -12.75 -7.72
C GLU A 222 -22.02 -12.90 -6.86
N ALA A 223 -21.86 -14.03 -6.17
CA ALA A 223 -20.68 -14.32 -5.34
C ALA A 223 -19.33 -14.15 -6.08
N GLY A 224 -19.36 -14.16 -7.43
CA GLY A 224 -18.23 -13.87 -8.31
C GLY A 224 -17.70 -12.42 -8.23
N ALA A 225 -18.55 -11.40 -8.09
CA ALA A 225 -18.09 -10.01 -8.15
C ALA A 225 -17.20 -9.62 -6.96
N VAL A 226 -17.55 -10.07 -5.75
CA VAL A 226 -16.70 -9.84 -4.55
C VAL A 226 -15.35 -10.52 -4.69
N ALA A 227 -15.31 -11.71 -5.31
CA ALA A 227 -14.05 -12.41 -5.57
C ALA A 227 -13.17 -11.65 -6.56
N GLU A 228 -13.75 -11.04 -7.60
CA GLU A 228 -13.03 -10.20 -8.54
C GLU A 228 -12.48 -8.92 -7.89
N TRP A 229 -13.27 -8.21 -7.07
CA TRP A 229 -12.78 -7.06 -6.31
C TRP A 229 -11.61 -7.40 -5.40
N ARG A 230 -11.69 -8.53 -4.68
CA ARG A 230 -10.59 -9.04 -3.85
C ARG A 230 -9.37 -9.39 -4.69
N LEU A 231 -9.56 -10.00 -5.84
CA LEU A 231 -8.48 -10.36 -6.75
C LEU A 231 -7.76 -9.12 -7.26
N VAL A 232 -8.50 -8.12 -7.76
CA VAL A 232 -7.91 -6.85 -8.22
C VAL A 232 -7.15 -6.18 -7.09
N GLY A 233 -7.73 -6.10 -5.89
CA GLY A 233 -7.06 -5.57 -4.71
C GLY A 233 -5.77 -6.34 -4.37
N ALA A 234 -5.80 -7.68 -4.42
CA ALA A 234 -4.62 -8.51 -4.19
C ALA A 234 -3.53 -8.30 -5.25
N LEU A 235 -3.89 -8.13 -6.52
CA LEU A 235 -2.96 -7.88 -7.62
C LEU A 235 -2.33 -6.49 -7.53
N LEU A 236 -3.12 -5.45 -7.24
CA LEU A 236 -2.59 -4.10 -6.99
C LEU A 236 -1.66 -4.10 -5.77
N GLY A 237 -2.06 -4.77 -4.69
CA GLY A 237 -1.22 -4.95 -3.50
C GLY A 237 0.08 -5.70 -3.80
N LEU A 238 0.01 -6.75 -4.63
CA LEU A 238 1.17 -7.53 -5.04
C LEU A 238 2.15 -6.70 -5.90
N ALA A 239 1.64 -5.82 -6.77
CA ALA A 239 2.49 -4.89 -7.52
C ALA A 239 3.25 -3.94 -6.58
N ILE A 240 2.54 -3.31 -5.64
CA ILE A 240 3.12 -2.41 -4.64
C ILE A 240 4.18 -3.15 -3.80
N TYR A 241 3.85 -4.36 -3.32
CA TYR A 241 4.76 -5.22 -2.56
C TYR A 241 6.03 -5.61 -3.33
N ASN A 242 5.92 -5.74 -4.66
CA ASN A 242 7.05 -6.03 -5.53
C ASN A 242 7.77 -4.76 -6.04
N GLY A 243 7.38 -3.57 -5.58
CA GLY A 243 8.00 -2.31 -5.99
C GLY A 243 7.74 -1.95 -7.44
N ILE A 244 6.62 -2.43 -8.01
CA ILE A 244 6.22 -2.19 -9.39
C ILE A 244 5.24 -1.02 -9.39
N ILE A 245 5.62 0.03 -10.14
CA ILE A 245 4.79 1.22 -10.33
C ILE A 245 3.71 0.88 -11.36
N LEU A 246 2.47 1.17 -11.01
CA LEU A 246 1.31 1.00 -11.88
C LEU A 246 0.85 2.36 -12.39
N ASP A 247 0.48 2.42 -13.67
CA ASP A 247 -0.08 3.62 -14.29
C ASP A 247 -1.59 3.71 -14.03
N VAL A 248 -1.96 3.93 -12.77
CA VAL A 248 -3.35 3.98 -12.32
C VAL A 248 -3.56 5.24 -11.49
N HIS A 249 -4.56 6.03 -11.87
CA HIS A 249 -4.88 7.29 -11.23
C HIS A 249 -6.24 7.20 -10.55
N PHE A 250 -6.25 7.21 -9.23
CA PHE A 250 -7.46 7.32 -8.40
C PHE A 250 -7.52 8.71 -7.74
N PRO A 251 -8.71 9.24 -7.43
CA PRO A 251 -8.82 10.48 -6.66
C PRO A 251 -8.44 10.25 -5.19
N GLN A 252 -8.11 11.33 -4.47
CA GLN A 252 -7.69 11.31 -3.06
C GLN A 252 -8.65 10.53 -2.15
N ALA A 253 -9.95 10.58 -2.45
CA ALA A 253 -10.99 9.84 -1.73
C ALA A 253 -10.69 8.33 -1.61
N VAL A 254 -10.13 7.69 -2.64
CA VAL A 254 -9.81 6.25 -2.61
C VAL A 254 -8.69 5.97 -1.61
N TYR A 255 -7.62 6.75 -1.64
CA TYR A 255 -6.50 6.58 -0.72
C TYR A 255 -6.90 6.87 0.73
N LYS A 256 -7.73 7.89 0.97
CA LYS A 256 -8.30 8.17 2.29
C LYS A 256 -9.14 7.00 2.81
N LYS A 257 -9.98 6.41 1.96
CA LYS A 257 -10.76 5.21 2.33
C LYS A 257 -9.87 4.02 2.68
N LEU A 258 -8.77 3.80 1.95
CA LEU A 258 -7.79 2.76 2.28
C LEU A 258 -7.09 3.00 3.62
N LEU A 259 -6.88 4.27 3.99
CA LEU A 259 -6.28 4.68 5.27
C LEU A 259 -7.30 4.76 6.43
N GLY A 260 -8.60 4.61 6.16
CA GLY A 260 -9.66 4.82 7.15
C GLY A 260 -9.91 6.28 7.51
N GLU A 261 -9.45 7.23 6.69
CA GLU A 261 -9.67 8.66 6.88
C GLU A 261 -11.06 9.10 6.41
N PRO A 262 -11.67 10.12 7.06
CA PRO A 262 -12.94 10.68 6.61
C PRO A 262 -12.78 11.34 5.23
N VAL A 263 -13.81 11.18 4.39
CA VAL A 263 -13.90 11.78 3.06
C VAL A 263 -14.95 12.88 3.12
N GLY A 264 -14.59 14.07 2.63
CA GLY A 264 -15.45 15.26 2.68
C GLY A 264 -15.79 15.83 1.31
N LEU A 265 -16.45 16.99 1.32
CA LEU A 265 -16.80 17.74 0.10
C LEU A 265 -15.58 18.13 -0.76
N PRO A 266 -14.40 18.48 -0.21
CA PRO A 266 -13.20 18.72 -1.03
C PRO A 266 -12.78 17.49 -1.83
N ASP A 267 -12.80 16.31 -1.21
CA ASP A 267 -12.44 15.05 -1.87
C ASP A 267 -13.45 14.68 -2.96
N LEU A 268 -14.74 14.95 -2.72
CA LEU A 268 -15.78 14.77 -3.72
C LEU A 268 -15.61 15.73 -4.90
N THR A 269 -15.21 16.97 -4.62
CA THR A 269 -14.93 17.98 -5.64
C THR A 269 -13.72 17.62 -6.48
N GLU A 270 -12.71 16.97 -5.91
CA GLU A 270 -11.60 16.41 -6.68
C GLU A 270 -12.06 15.25 -7.58
N ALA A 271 -12.81 14.30 -7.02
CA ALA A 271 -13.25 13.10 -7.75
C ALA A 271 -14.29 13.41 -8.84
N PHE A 272 -15.26 14.29 -8.54
CA PHE A 272 -16.39 14.67 -9.38
C PHE A 272 -16.60 16.19 -9.33
N PRO A 273 -15.80 16.98 -10.07
CA PRO A 273 -15.77 18.43 -9.86
C PRO A 273 -17.09 19.14 -10.14
N SER A 274 -17.84 18.72 -11.16
CA SER A 274 -19.19 19.27 -11.43
C SER A 274 -20.17 19.02 -10.28
N LEU A 275 -20.16 17.81 -9.70
CA LEU A 275 -21.02 17.47 -8.58
C LEU A 275 -20.61 18.21 -7.30
N GLY A 276 -19.30 18.24 -7.01
CA GLY A 276 -18.74 18.96 -5.88
C GLY A 276 -19.09 20.45 -5.90
N ARG A 277 -18.94 21.12 -7.05
CA ARG A 277 -19.35 22.53 -7.23
C ARG A 277 -20.84 22.73 -6.97
N SER A 278 -21.69 21.82 -7.45
CA SER A 278 -23.14 21.92 -7.28
C SER A 278 -23.55 21.78 -5.81
N LEU A 279 -22.92 20.86 -5.07
CA LEU A 279 -23.18 20.67 -3.65
C LEU A 279 -22.60 21.82 -2.79
N GLN A 280 -21.45 22.36 -3.17
CA GLN A 280 -20.90 23.56 -2.53
C GLN A 280 -21.85 24.74 -2.73
N ALA A 281 -22.37 24.95 -3.94
CA ALA A 281 -23.33 26.00 -4.21
C ALA A 281 -24.60 25.88 -3.35
N LEU A 282 -25.12 24.66 -3.15
CA LEU A 282 -26.26 24.43 -2.25
C LEU A 282 -25.94 24.73 -0.77
N LEU A 283 -24.71 24.45 -0.33
CA LEU A 283 -24.26 24.75 1.04
C LEU A 283 -24.10 26.26 1.27
N ASP A 284 -23.72 27.00 0.23
CA ASP A 284 -23.51 28.44 0.27
C ASP A 284 -24.82 29.24 0.13
N MET A 285 -25.96 28.59 -0.14
CA MET A 285 -27.28 29.24 -0.16
C MET A 285 -27.72 29.59 1.26
N ASP A 286 -28.09 30.85 1.48
CA ASP A 286 -28.71 31.26 2.75
C ASP A 286 -30.06 30.55 2.93
N PRO A 287 -30.37 30.03 4.14
CA PRO A 287 -31.70 29.48 4.41
C PRO A 287 -32.73 30.61 4.38
N GLU A 288 -33.78 30.45 3.56
CA GLU A 288 -34.95 31.35 3.54
C GLU A 288 -35.70 31.38 4.88
#